data_AF-A0A1U7T056-F1
#
_entry.id   AF-A0A1U7T056-F1
#
_cell.length_a   1.000
_cell.length_b   1.000
_cell.length_c   1.000
_cell.angle_alpha   90.00
_cell.angle_beta   90.00
_cell.angle_gamma   90.00
#
_symmetry.space_group_name_H-M   'P 1'
#
loop_
_entity.id
_entity.type
_entity.pdbx_description
1 polymer ?
#
loop_
_entity_poly.entity_id
_entity_poly.type
_entity_poly.pdbx_seq_one_letter_code
_entity_poly.pdbx_strand_id
1 'polypeptide(L)'
;MLDEVRCTGNELSIEQCPKSSWGEHNCGHKEDAGVSCTPLIDGVIRLAGGKGSHEGHLEVYYRGQWGTVCDDGWTELNTYVVCRQLGFKYGKQASANHFEESTGPIWLDDVSCSGKETSFLQCSRRQWGRHDCSHREDVGIACYPGSDGHRLSLGFPVRLMDGENKKEGRVEVFINGQWGTICDDGWTDKDAAVICRQLGYKGPARARTMAYFGEGKGPIHMDNVKCTGNERSLADCIKQDIGRHNCRHSEDAGVICDYFGKKASGNSNKGSLSSVCGLRLLHRRQKRIIGGKNSLRGGWPWQVSLRLKSSYRDGRLLCGATLLSSCWVLTAAHCFKRYGNSTRNYAVRVGDYHTLVLEEFEEEIGVQQIVIHRDYRPDSSDYDIALVRLQGPEEQCARFSSHVLPACLPLWRERPQKTASNCYITGWGDTGRAYSRTLQQAAIPLLPKRLCEERYKGRFTGRMLCAGNLREHKRVDSCQGDSGGPLMCERPGESWVVYGVTSWGYGCGVKDSPGVYTKVSAFVPWIKSVTKL
;
A
#
# COMPACT_ATOMS: atom_id res chain seq x y z
N MET A 1 8.54 -58.74 -5.31
CA MET A 1 8.26 -58.65 -6.75
C MET A 1 7.46 -59.86 -7.15
N LEU A 2 6.53 -59.69 -8.10
CA LEU A 2 5.59 -60.70 -8.56
C LEU A 2 5.83 -60.94 -10.05
N ASP A 3 5.75 -62.19 -10.46
CA ASP A 3 5.89 -62.62 -11.84
C ASP A 3 4.65 -63.42 -12.25
N GLU A 4 4.44 -63.57 -13.55
CA GLU A 4 3.38 -64.38 -14.16
C GLU A 4 1.96 -64.09 -13.62
N VAL A 5 1.66 -62.83 -13.28
CA VAL A 5 0.34 -62.44 -12.76
C VAL A 5 -0.71 -62.57 -13.87
N ARG A 6 -1.74 -63.40 -13.65
CA ARG A 6 -2.84 -63.62 -14.59
C ARG A 6 -4.18 -63.36 -13.92
N CYS A 7 -4.76 -62.20 -14.17
CA CYS A 7 -6.09 -61.84 -13.66
C CYS A 7 -7.19 -62.15 -14.69
N THR A 8 -8.40 -62.47 -14.23
CA THR A 8 -9.59 -62.63 -15.06
C THR A 8 -10.41 -61.35 -15.20
N GLY A 9 -10.13 -60.34 -14.36
CA GLY A 9 -10.77 -59.03 -14.35
C GLY A 9 -11.90 -58.88 -13.34
N ASN A 10 -12.22 -59.93 -12.58
CA ASN A 10 -13.24 -59.91 -11.52
C ASN A 10 -12.61 -59.86 -10.11
N GLU A 11 -11.29 -59.93 -10.02
CA GLU A 11 -10.53 -59.85 -8.78
C GLU A 11 -10.56 -58.41 -8.22
N LEU A 12 -10.74 -58.29 -6.90
CA LEU A 12 -10.77 -56.99 -6.20
C LEU A 12 -9.36 -56.47 -5.84
N SER A 13 -8.35 -57.33 -5.93
CA SER A 13 -6.95 -56.96 -5.74
C SER A 13 -6.04 -57.91 -6.52
N ILE A 14 -4.83 -57.43 -6.85
CA ILE A 14 -3.82 -58.23 -7.58
C ILE A 14 -3.37 -59.47 -6.80
N GLU A 15 -3.59 -59.50 -5.49
CA GLU A 15 -3.27 -60.66 -4.66
C GLU A 15 -4.20 -61.85 -4.91
N GLN A 16 -5.40 -61.60 -5.42
CA GLN A 16 -6.37 -62.64 -5.75
C GLN A 16 -6.11 -63.28 -7.13
N CYS A 17 -5.25 -62.66 -7.94
CA CYS A 17 -4.85 -63.22 -9.22
C CYS A 17 -3.85 -64.37 -9.02
N PRO A 18 -3.99 -65.47 -9.79
CA PRO A 18 -2.92 -66.45 -9.99
C PRO A 18 -1.60 -65.77 -10.34
N LYS A 19 -0.53 -66.11 -9.62
CA LYS A 19 0.80 -65.51 -9.74
C LYS A 19 1.86 -66.40 -9.09
N SER A 20 3.13 -66.15 -9.39
CA SER A 20 4.26 -66.78 -8.69
C SER A 20 4.33 -66.36 -7.21
N SER A 21 5.07 -67.12 -6.41
CA SER A 21 5.32 -66.78 -5.00
C SER A 21 6.05 -65.43 -4.89
N TRP A 22 5.77 -64.69 -3.82
CA TRP A 22 6.42 -63.40 -3.58
C TRP A 22 7.94 -63.55 -3.51
N GLY A 23 8.66 -62.84 -4.40
CA GLY A 23 10.12 -62.88 -4.47
C GLY A 23 10.69 -63.90 -5.46
N GLU A 24 9.87 -64.77 -6.03
CA GLU A 24 10.24 -65.66 -7.14
C GLU A 24 9.86 -64.99 -8.47
N HIS A 25 10.84 -64.33 -9.09
CA HIS A 25 10.69 -63.67 -10.40
C HIS A 25 12.02 -63.65 -11.14
N ASN A 26 11.98 -63.56 -12.47
CA ASN A 26 13.17 -63.24 -13.28
C ASN A 26 13.10 -61.83 -13.90
N CYS A 27 12.06 -61.05 -13.58
CA CYS A 27 11.84 -59.73 -14.17
C CYS A 27 12.94 -58.72 -13.79
N GLY A 28 13.44 -57.99 -14.78
CA GLY A 28 14.19 -56.74 -14.58
C GLY A 28 13.32 -55.49 -14.79
N HIS A 29 13.83 -54.29 -14.50
CA HIS A 29 13.06 -53.02 -14.64
C HIS A 29 12.52 -52.72 -16.05
N LYS A 30 13.03 -53.40 -17.07
CA LYS A 30 12.53 -53.34 -18.46
C LYS A 30 11.23 -54.11 -18.68
N GLU A 31 10.80 -54.88 -17.68
CA GLU A 31 9.59 -55.71 -17.67
C GLU A 31 8.56 -55.20 -16.64
N ASP A 32 8.76 -53.98 -16.12
CA ASP A 32 7.85 -53.36 -15.16
C ASP A 32 6.45 -53.17 -15.78
N ALA A 33 5.45 -53.85 -15.23
CA ALA A 33 4.07 -53.76 -15.68
C ALA A 33 3.37 -52.52 -15.11
N GLY A 34 2.67 -51.78 -15.97
CA GLY A 34 1.83 -50.63 -15.60
C GLY A 34 0.36 -50.86 -15.94
N VAL A 35 -0.53 -50.17 -15.23
CA VAL A 35 -1.98 -50.18 -15.49
C VAL A 35 -2.47 -48.77 -15.79
N SER A 36 -3.27 -48.61 -16.85
CA SER A 36 -3.97 -47.36 -17.18
C SER A 36 -5.46 -47.54 -16.96
N CYS A 37 -6.04 -46.81 -16.01
CA CYS A 37 -7.46 -46.93 -15.64
C CYS A 37 -8.39 -46.04 -16.50
N THR A 38 -7.88 -45.40 -17.55
CA THR A 38 -8.69 -44.61 -18.49
C THR A 38 -9.10 -45.47 -19.69
N PRO A 39 -10.41 -45.63 -19.99
CA PRO A 39 -10.84 -46.36 -21.18
C PRO A 39 -10.36 -45.63 -22.45
N LEU A 40 -9.75 -46.37 -23.37
CA LEU A 40 -9.31 -45.85 -24.68
C LEU A 40 -10.53 -45.56 -25.57
N ILE A 41 -11.09 -44.36 -25.40
CA ILE A 41 -12.15 -43.82 -26.25
C ILE A 41 -11.58 -42.73 -27.17
N ASP A 42 -12.30 -42.44 -28.24
CA ASP A 42 -11.92 -41.36 -29.17
C ASP A 42 -11.78 -40.03 -28.42
N GLY A 43 -10.63 -39.37 -28.63
CA GLY A 43 -10.27 -38.09 -28.03
C GLY A 43 -9.54 -38.15 -26.70
N VAL A 44 -9.15 -39.33 -26.22
CA VAL A 44 -8.15 -39.45 -25.14
C VAL A 44 -6.83 -38.88 -25.62
N ILE A 45 -6.15 -38.14 -24.76
CA ILE A 45 -4.86 -37.50 -25.07
C ILE A 45 -3.74 -38.06 -24.19
N ARG A 46 -2.51 -38.04 -24.70
CA ARG A 46 -1.29 -38.38 -23.95
C ARG A 46 -0.09 -37.56 -24.40
N LEU A 47 0.97 -37.58 -23.61
CA LEU A 47 2.29 -37.08 -24.01
C LEU A 47 3.21 -38.28 -24.27
N ALA A 48 3.84 -38.31 -25.45
CA ALA A 48 4.73 -39.39 -25.91
C ALA A 48 6.14 -38.86 -26.23
N GLY A 49 7.15 -39.73 -26.20
CA GLY A 49 8.52 -39.41 -26.61
C GLY A 49 9.34 -38.53 -25.63
N GLY A 50 8.77 -38.08 -24.51
CA GLY A 50 9.49 -37.33 -23.47
C GLY A 50 10.13 -38.20 -22.39
N LYS A 51 10.95 -37.58 -21.52
CA LYS A 51 11.67 -38.29 -20.43
C LYS A 51 10.76 -38.71 -19.26
N GLY A 52 9.48 -38.35 -19.28
CA GLY A 52 8.50 -38.73 -18.27
C GLY A 52 7.07 -38.35 -18.67
N SER A 53 6.09 -38.72 -17.85
CA SER A 53 4.65 -38.53 -18.14
C SER A 53 4.16 -37.07 -18.16
N HIS A 54 5.06 -36.12 -17.95
CA HIS A 54 4.77 -34.70 -17.81
C HIS A 54 5.37 -33.88 -18.94
N GLU A 55 6.10 -34.47 -19.89
CA GLU A 55 6.58 -33.77 -21.08
C GLU A 55 6.61 -34.72 -22.27
N GLY A 56 6.43 -34.19 -23.46
CA GLY A 56 6.46 -34.95 -24.68
C GLY A 56 5.59 -34.34 -25.77
N HIS A 57 5.52 -35.04 -26.87
CA HIS A 57 4.65 -34.75 -27.99
C HIS A 57 3.20 -35.11 -27.65
N LEU A 58 2.28 -34.19 -27.90
CA LEU A 58 0.84 -34.39 -27.77
C LEU A 58 0.28 -35.35 -28.82
N GLU A 59 -0.25 -36.48 -28.35
CA GLU A 59 -1.00 -37.42 -29.18
C GLU A 59 -2.46 -37.52 -28.73
N VAL A 60 -3.36 -37.76 -29.70
CA VAL A 60 -4.78 -37.99 -29.50
C VAL A 60 -5.18 -39.35 -30.08
N TYR A 61 -6.03 -40.08 -29.37
CA TYR A 61 -6.53 -41.38 -29.81
C TYR A 61 -7.80 -41.21 -30.65
N TYR A 62 -7.84 -41.82 -31.83
CA TYR A 62 -9.02 -41.81 -32.69
C TYR A 62 -9.11 -43.12 -33.50
N ARG A 63 -10.27 -43.77 -33.48
CA ARG A 63 -10.58 -45.00 -34.26
C ARG A 63 -9.55 -46.11 -34.10
N GLY A 64 -9.10 -46.37 -32.88
CA GLY A 64 -8.18 -47.47 -32.61
C GLY A 64 -6.70 -47.12 -32.75
N GLN A 65 -6.34 -45.88 -33.11
CA GLN A 65 -4.97 -45.48 -33.37
C GLN A 65 -4.61 -44.14 -32.72
N TRP A 66 -3.39 -44.05 -32.22
CA TRP A 66 -2.79 -42.78 -31.78
C TRP A 66 -2.29 -41.99 -32.97
N GLY A 67 -2.43 -40.68 -32.90
CA GLY A 67 -1.88 -39.77 -33.89
C GLY A 67 -1.65 -38.38 -33.30
N THR A 68 -0.95 -37.56 -34.06
CA THR A 68 -0.31 -36.33 -33.58
C THR A 68 -1.22 -35.12 -33.80
N VAL A 69 -0.80 -33.97 -33.27
CA VAL A 69 -1.53 -32.70 -33.38
C VAL A 69 -0.59 -31.64 -33.94
N CYS A 70 -1.03 -30.93 -34.98
CA CYS A 70 -0.26 -29.87 -35.61
C CYS A 70 -0.23 -28.58 -34.76
N ASP A 71 0.90 -27.86 -34.80
CA ASP A 71 1.17 -26.65 -34.05
C ASP A 71 0.73 -25.35 -34.76
N ASP A 72 0.15 -25.48 -35.95
CA ASP A 72 -0.53 -24.40 -36.66
C ASP A 72 -1.64 -23.79 -35.81
N GLY A 73 -1.50 -22.49 -35.55
CA GLY A 73 -2.40 -21.75 -34.69
C GLY A 73 -2.35 -22.16 -33.21
N TRP A 74 -1.36 -22.95 -32.77
CA TRP A 74 -1.23 -23.41 -31.41
C TRP A 74 -0.86 -22.28 -30.45
N THR A 75 -1.58 -22.18 -29.33
CA THR A 75 -1.37 -21.13 -28.33
C THR A 75 -1.15 -21.71 -26.93
N GLU A 76 -0.74 -20.86 -25.99
CA GLU A 76 -0.65 -21.22 -24.58
C GLU A 76 -2.01 -21.68 -24.00
N LEU A 77 -3.13 -21.20 -24.54
CA LEU A 77 -4.46 -21.61 -24.08
C LEU A 77 -4.77 -23.07 -24.45
N ASN A 78 -4.29 -23.53 -25.61
CA ASN A 78 -4.38 -24.94 -26.01
C ASN A 78 -3.57 -25.82 -25.05
N THR A 79 -2.33 -25.42 -24.80
CA THR A 79 -1.42 -26.09 -23.87
C THR A 79 -2.01 -26.20 -22.46
N TYR A 80 -2.68 -25.14 -22.00
CA TYR A 80 -3.35 -25.12 -20.71
C TYR A 80 -4.50 -26.13 -20.61
N VAL A 81 -5.37 -26.21 -21.63
CA VAL A 81 -6.47 -27.18 -21.66
C VAL A 81 -5.94 -28.61 -21.63
N VAL A 82 -4.91 -28.90 -22.42
CA VAL A 82 -4.27 -30.22 -22.49
C VAL A 82 -3.65 -30.62 -21.15
N CYS A 83 -2.80 -29.77 -20.56
CA CYS A 83 -2.17 -30.09 -19.29
C CYS A 83 -3.18 -30.23 -18.15
N ARG A 84 -4.25 -29.41 -18.15
CA ARG A 84 -5.34 -29.53 -17.19
C ARG A 84 -6.10 -30.85 -17.33
N GLN A 85 -6.40 -31.28 -18.55
CA GLN A 85 -7.06 -32.56 -18.80
C GLN A 85 -6.18 -33.74 -18.37
N LEU A 86 -4.86 -33.63 -18.52
CA LEU A 86 -3.88 -34.61 -18.05
C LEU A 86 -3.64 -34.59 -16.53
N GLY A 87 -4.36 -33.74 -15.78
CA GLY A 87 -4.27 -33.67 -14.32
C GLY A 87 -3.17 -32.74 -13.79
N PHE A 88 -2.50 -31.98 -14.66
CA PHE A 88 -1.49 -31.00 -14.29
C PHE A 88 -2.10 -29.60 -14.15
N LYS A 89 -1.45 -28.72 -13.36
CA LYS A 89 -1.95 -27.37 -13.12
C LYS A 89 -1.48 -26.34 -14.14
N TYR A 90 -0.37 -26.62 -14.80
CA TYR A 90 0.30 -25.71 -15.72
C TYR A 90 1.05 -26.50 -16.80
N GLY A 91 1.29 -25.86 -17.95
CA GLY A 91 2.25 -26.34 -18.94
C GLY A 91 2.65 -25.26 -19.93
N LYS A 92 3.72 -25.54 -20.67
CA LYS A 92 4.29 -24.70 -21.72
C LYS A 92 4.52 -25.51 -22.98
N GLN A 93 4.50 -24.86 -24.14
CA GLN A 93 4.92 -25.50 -25.39
C GLN A 93 6.42 -25.84 -25.29
N ALA A 94 6.74 -27.08 -25.62
CA ALA A 94 8.11 -27.56 -25.74
C ALA A 94 8.47 -27.62 -27.23
N SER A 95 9.75 -27.45 -27.56
CA SER A 95 10.20 -27.58 -28.94
C SER A 95 10.02 -29.03 -29.40
N ALA A 96 9.25 -29.23 -30.47
CA ALA A 96 9.00 -30.53 -31.09
C ALA A 96 10.29 -31.25 -31.54
N ASN A 97 11.32 -30.46 -31.92
CA ASN A 97 12.63 -30.93 -32.38
C ASN A 97 13.44 -31.72 -31.34
N HIS A 98 12.95 -31.85 -30.10
CA HIS A 98 13.57 -32.65 -29.04
C HIS A 98 13.00 -34.07 -28.91
N PHE A 99 11.93 -34.40 -29.64
CA PHE A 99 11.25 -35.69 -29.53
C PHE A 99 11.42 -36.50 -30.84
N GLU A 100 11.41 -37.83 -30.73
CA GLU A 100 11.51 -38.69 -31.91
C GLU A 100 10.35 -38.42 -32.88
N GLU A 101 10.67 -38.32 -34.17
CA GLU A 101 9.69 -38.02 -35.22
C GLU A 101 8.65 -39.14 -35.29
N SER A 102 7.36 -38.77 -35.25
CA SER A 102 6.28 -39.76 -35.30
C SER A 102 6.14 -40.35 -36.69
N THR A 103 5.75 -41.63 -36.75
CA THR A 103 5.40 -42.33 -38.01
C THR A 103 3.90 -42.59 -38.13
N GLY A 104 3.11 -42.04 -37.21
CA GLY A 104 1.65 -42.20 -37.15
C GLY A 104 0.88 -41.13 -37.95
N PRO A 105 -0.46 -41.20 -38.01
CA PRO A 105 -1.26 -40.15 -38.65
C PRO A 105 -1.23 -38.84 -37.84
N ILE A 106 -1.37 -37.68 -38.51
CA ILE A 106 -1.67 -36.41 -37.85
C ILE A 106 -3.19 -36.27 -37.80
N TRP A 107 -3.77 -36.26 -36.60
CA TRP A 107 -5.22 -36.32 -36.45
C TRP A 107 -5.90 -34.96 -36.41
N LEU A 108 -5.22 -33.95 -35.88
CA LEU A 108 -5.80 -32.64 -35.58
C LEU A 108 -4.91 -31.50 -36.05
N ASP A 109 -5.57 -30.44 -36.51
CA ASP A 109 -4.99 -29.25 -37.10
C ASP A 109 -5.90 -28.04 -36.82
N ASP A 110 -5.34 -26.82 -36.81
CA ASP A 110 -5.97 -25.54 -36.46
C ASP A 110 -6.75 -25.63 -35.15
N VAL A 111 -6.16 -26.25 -34.12
CA VAL A 111 -6.85 -26.39 -32.84
C VAL A 111 -6.80 -25.06 -32.11
N SER A 112 -7.97 -24.52 -31.73
CA SER A 112 -8.10 -23.26 -31.01
C SER A 112 -8.98 -23.41 -29.78
N CYS A 113 -8.38 -23.19 -28.60
CA CYS A 113 -9.04 -23.24 -27.31
C CYS A 113 -9.22 -21.84 -26.71
N SER A 114 -10.32 -21.61 -26.01
CA SER A 114 -10.56 -20.41 -25.19
C SER A 114 -9.90 -20.48 -23.80
N GLY A 115 -9.39 -21.65 -23.41
CA GLY A 115 -8.79 -21.93 -22.09
C GLY A 115 -9.81 -22.33 -21.01
N LYS A 116 -11.10 -22.39 -21.36
CA LYS A 116 -12.19 -22.76 -20.43
C LYS A 116 -12.64 -24.20 -20.60
N GLU A 117 -12.32 -24.84 -21.71
CA GLU A 117 -12.74 -26.18 -22.13
C GLU A 117 -12.30 -27.26 -21.15
N THR A 118 -13.23 -28.07 -20.64
CA THR A 118 -12.90 -29.15 -19.69
C THR A 118 -12.23 -30.34 -20.35
N SER A 119 -12.30 -30.43 -21.68
CA SER A 119 -11.63 -31.44 -22.50
C SER A 119 -11.14 -30.80 -23.81
N PHE A 120 -10.00 -31.25 -24.29
CA PHE A 120 -9.36 -30.85 -25.53
C PHE A 120 -10.27 -31.02 -26.76
N LEU A 121 -11.17 -32.00 -26.74
CA LEU A 121 -12.16 -32.20 -27.81
C LEU A 121 -13.20 -31.08 -27.92
N GLN A 122 -13.37 -30.24 -26.90
CA GLN A 122 -14.30 -29.10 -26.93
C GLN A 122 -13.69 -27.87 -27.61
N CYS A 123 -12.38 -27.88 -27.88
CA CYS A 123 -11.74 -26.81 -28.62
C CYS A 123 -12.19 -26.83 -30.08
N SER A 124 -12.21 -25.64 -30.71
CA SER A 124 -12.46 -25.54 -32.14
C SER A 124 -11.32 -26.23 -32.89
N ARG A 125 -11.63 -26.96 -33.96
CA ARG A 125 -10.66 -27.75 -34.73
C ARG A 125 -11.19 -28.08 -36.12
N ARG A 126 -10.28 -28.45 -37.03
CA ARG A 126 -10.64 -29.08 -38.30
C ARG A 126 -11.20 -30.50 -38.12
N GLN A 127 -11.72 -31.05 -39.21
CA GLN A 127 -12.16 -32.44 -39.27
C GLN A 127 -10.97 -33.38 -39.05
N TRP A 128 -11.23 -34.53 -38.41
CA TRP A 128 -10.20 -35.53 -38.12
C TRP A 128 -9.43 -35.97 -39.37
N GLY A 129 -8.10 -35.95 -39.30
CA GLY A 129 -7.21 -36.36 -40.38
C GLY A 129 -7.12 -35.39 -41.56
N ARG A 130 -7.72 -34.19 -41.45
CA ARG A 130 -7.57 -33.12 -42.45
C ARG A 130 -6.58 -32.08 -41.95
N HIS A 131 -5.38 -32.12 -42.51
CA HIS A 131 -4.26 -31.23 -42.20
C HIS A 131 -3.39 -31.03 -43.45
N ASP A 132 -2.59 -29.97 -43.45
CA ASP A 132 -1.51 -29.71 -44.43
C ASP A 132 -0.10 -29.79 -43.81
N CYS A 133 -0.03 -30.22 -42.55
CA CYS A 133 1.21 -30.30 -41.77
C CYS A 133 2.05 -31.56 -42.01
N SER A 134 3.31 -31.46 -41.65
CA SER A 134 4.30 -32.54 -41.51
C SER A 134 4.61 -32.82 -40.03
N HIS A 135 5.28 -33.93 -39.71
CA HIS A 135 5.67 -34.26 -38.32
C HIS A 135 6.70 -33.30 -37.69
N ARG A 136 7.22 -32.33 -38.44
CA ARG A 136 8.04 -31.24 -37.89
C ARG A 136 7.21 -30.16 -37.20
N GLU A 137 5.92 -30.12 -37.50
CA GLU A 137 4.92 -29.17 -36.98
C GLU A 137 4.09 -29.84 -35.88
N ASP A 138 4.56 -30.96 -35.35
CA ASP A 138 3.90 -31.67 -34.27
C ASP A 138 4.04 -30.93 -32.93
N VAL A 139 2.97 -30.87 -32.13
CA VAL A 139 2.97 -30.10 -30.88
C VAL A 139 3.73 -30.81 -29.75
N GLY A 140 4.82 -30.21 -29.28
CA GLY A 140 5.49 -30.57 -28.03
C GLY A 140 4.93 -29.81 -26.82
N ILE A 141 4.72 -30.49 -25.68
CA ILE A 141 4.21 -29.89 -24.43
C ILE A 141 5.00 -30.39 -23.22
N ALA A 142 5.25 -29.50 -22.26
CA ALA A 142 5.71 -29.84 -20.92
C ALA A 142 4.74 -29.30 -19.85
N CYS A 143 4.13 -30.21 -19.08
CA CYS A 143 3.22 -29.98 -17.97
C CYS A 143 3.94 -30.11 -16.61
N TYR A 144 3.43 -29.42 -15.57
CA TYR A 144 4.07 -29.38 -14.26
C TYR A 144 3.08 -29.64 -13.11
N PRO A 145 3.41 -30.53 -12.15
CA PRO A 145 2.66 -30.70 -10.91
C PRO A 145 2.97 -29.50 -10.01
N GLY A 146 1.95 -28.73 -9.65
CA GLY A 146 2.15 -27.43 -8.99
C GLY A 146 2.91 -27.55 -7.66
N SER A 147 4.20 -27.22 -7.67
CA SER A 147 4.93 -26.74 -6.50
C SER A 147 4.42 -25.33 -6.15
N ASP A 148 4.43 -25.00 -4.84
CA ASP A 148 3.88 -23.79 -4.19
C ASP A 148 4.53 -22.46 -4.64
N GLY A 149 4.57 -22.19 -5.94
CA GLY A 149 5.23 -21.02 -6.52
C GLY A 149 4.58 -20.41 -7.76
N HIS A 150 3.66 -21.10 -8.45
CA HIS A 150 2.97 -20.53 -9.61
C HIS A 150 1.48 -20.85 -9.60
N ARG A 151 0.72 -20.04 -8.83
CA ARG A 151 -0.69 -19.78 -9.14
C ARG A 151 -0.73 -19.02 -10.46
N LEU A 152 -1.60 -19.42 -11.39
CA LEU A 152 -2.01 -18.60 -12.53
C LEU A 152 -2.27 -17.16 -12.08
N SER A 153 -1.33 -16.28 -12.36
CA SER A 153 -1.57 -14.86 -12.52
C SER A 153 -1.28 -14.61 -14.00
N LEU A 154 -2.33 -14.34 -14.76
CA LEU A 154 -2.25 -13.74 -16.09
C LEU A 154 -1.74 -12.28 -15.96
N GLY A 155 -0.67 -12.06 -15.20
CA GLY A 155 -0.20 -10.77 -14.71
C GLY A 155 0.95 -10.91 -13.71
N PHE A 156 1.80 -9.88 -13.62
CA PHE A 156 2.87 -9.81 -12.62
C PHE A 156 2.28 -9.98 -11.20
N PRO A 157 2.87 -10.79 -10.30
CA PRO A 157 2.43 -10.81 -8.90
C PRO A 157 2.49 -9.40 -8.31
N VAL A 158 1.37 -8.92 -7.76
CA VAL A 158 1.26 -7.59 -7.16
C VAL A 158 1.08 -7.72 -5.66
N ARG A 159 1.68 -6.81 -4.89
CA ARG A 159 1.37 -6.61 -3.47
C ARG A 159 1.23 -5.12 -3.15
N LEU A 160 0.46 -4.83 -2.09
CA LEU A 160 0.36 -3.50 -1.52
C LEU A 160 1.16 -3.43 -0.22
N MET A 161 2.05 -2.46 -0.13
CA MET A 161 2.94 -2.27 1.02
C MET A 161 2.68 -0.92 1.69
N ASP A 162 2.93 -0.87 3.01
CA ASP A 162 2.88 0.35 3.82
C ASP A 162 1.54 1.12 3.82
N GLY A 163 0.45 0.47 3.42
CA GLY A 163 -0.91 0.93 3.67
C GLY A 163 -1.41 0.59 5.07
N GLU A 164 -2.42 1.30 5.56
CA GLU A 164 -2.99 1.05 6.90
C GLU A 164 -3.75 -0.27 6.96
N ASN A 165 -4.22 -0.75 5.81
CA ASN A 165 -4.95 -1.99 5.67
C ASN A 165 -4.59 -2.71 4.35
N LYS A 166 -5.12 -3.93 4.14
CA LYS A 166 -4.74 -4.78 2.99
C LYS A 166 -5.19 -4.23 1.62
N LYS A 167 -6.11 -3.25 1.59
CA LYS A 167 -6.71 -2.69 0.39
C LYS A 167 -6.07 -1.38 -0.06
N GLU A 168 -5.01 -0.94 0.59
CA GLU A 168 -4.28 0.26 0.19
C GLU A 168 -2.78 0.06 0.40
N GLY A 169 -1.97 0.86 -0.30
CA GLY A 169 -0.52 0.82 -0.15
C GLY A 169 0.21 1.19 -1.44
N ARG A 170 1.53 1.30 -1.32
CA ARG A 170 2.47 1.37 -2.45
C ARG A 170 2.35 0.08 -3.25
N VAL A 171 2.29 0.21 -4.57
CA VAL A 171 2.20 -0.94 -5.47
C VAL A 171 3.60 -1.48 -5.71
N GLU A 172 3.79 -2.77 -5.42
CA GLU A 172 5.02 -3.49 -5.76
C GLU A 172 4.68 -4.70 -6.63
N VAL A 173 5.49 -4.92 -7.66
CA VAL A 173 5.37 -6.00 -8.65
C VAL A 173 6.58 -6.92 -8.58
N PHE A 174 6.36 -8.21 -8.77
CA PHE A 174 7.44 -9.19 -8.79
C PHE A 174 7.84 -9.52 -10.23
N ILE A 175 9.05 -9.13 -10.61
CA ILE A 175 9.61 -9.38 -11.96
C ILE A 175 11.05 -9.88 -11.80
N ASN A 176 11.44 -10.89 -12.59
CA ASN A 176 12.79 -11.46 -12.62
C ASN A 176 13.33 -11.87 -11.24
N GLY A 177 12.48 -12.45 -10.39
CA GLY A 177 12.87 -12.92 -9.06
C GLY A 177 12.96 -11.84 -7.97
N GLN A 178 12.61 -10.58 -8.27
CA GLN A 178 12.71 -9.48 -7.32
C GLN A 178 11.45 -8.60 -7.28
N TRP A 179 11.07 -8.17 -6.08
CA TRP A 179 10.06 -7.12 -5.89
C TRP A 179 10.62 -5.75 -6.25
N GLY A 180 9.85 -4.97 -6.99
CA GLY A 180 10.17 -3.59 -7.33
C GLY A 180 8.91 -2.74 -7.46
N THR A 181 9.09 -1.43 -7.52
CA THR A 181 7.99 -0.45 -7.49
C THR A 181 7.56 -0.06 -8.90
N ILE A 182 6.52 0.77 -9.00
CA ILE A 182 6.01 1.34 -10.25
C ILE A 182 6.14 2.86 -10.14
N CYS A 183 6.61 3.53 -11.20
CA CYS A 183 6.63 4.99 -11.26
C CYS A 183 5.22 5.57 -11.44
N ASP A 184 4.97 6.72 -10.82
CA ASP A 184 3.68 7.42 -10.85
C ASP A 184 3.46 8.29 -12.10
N ASP A 185 4.42 8.33 -13.02
CA ASP A 185 4.30 9.00 -14.32
C ASP A 185 3.15 8.42 -15.13
N GLY A 186 2.12 9.25 -15.34
CA GLY A 186 0.90 8.84 -16.01
C GLY A 186 -0.02 7.93 -15.18
N TRP A 187 0.24 7.75 -13.88
CA TRP A 187 -0.53 6.89 -12.99
C TRP A 187 -1.91 7.48 -12.65
N THR A 188 -2.97 6.78 -13.05
CA THR A 188 -4.35 7.24 -12.94
C THR A 188 -5.25 6.26 -12.18
N ASP A 189 -6.46 6.70 -11.85
CA ASP A 189 -7.48 5.85 -11.23
C ASP A 189 -7.85 4.63 -12.08
N LYS A 190 -7.61 4.67 -13.40
CA LYS A 190 -7.80 3.51 -14.29
C LYS A 190 -6.77 2.43 -13.99
N ASP A 191 -5.51 2.81 -13.80
CA ASP A 191 -4.43 1.90 -13.40
C ASP A 191 -4.71 1.32 -12.01
N ALA A 192 -5.12 2.18 -11.07
CA ALA A 192 -5.53 1.74 -9.75
C ALA A 192 -6.69 0.73 -9.80
N ALA A 193 -7.67 0.93 -10.67
CA ALA A 193 -8.79 0.00 -10.83
C ALA A 193 -8.33 -1.38 -11.32
N VAL A 194 -7.37 -1.44 -12.25
CA VAL A 194 -6.78 -2.70 -12.72
C VAL A 194 -6.03 -3.40 -11.59
N ILE A 195 -5.19 -2.69 -10.82
CA ILE A 195 -4.49 -3.25 -9.65
C ILE A 195 -5.47 -3.83 -8.63
N CYS A 196 -6.46 -3.05 -8.24
CA CYS A 196 -7.41 -3.43 -7.21
C CYS A 196 -8.23 -4.64 -7.64
N ARG A 197 -8.65 -4.69 -8.92
CA ARG A 197 -9.31 -5.86 -9.50
C ARG A 197 -8.38 -7.08 -9.55
N GLN A 198 -7.11 -6.90 -9.93
CA GLN A 198 -6.11 -7.97 -9.99
C GLN A 198 -5.85 -8.58 -8.60
N LEU A 199 -5.90 -7.77 -7.55
CA LEU A 199 -5.80 -8.21 -6.15
C LEU A 199 -7.13 -8.80 -5.60
N GLY A 200 -8.18 -8.87 -6.40
CA GLY A 200 -9.48 -9.42 -6.02
C GLY A 200 -10.39 -8.44 -5.25
N TYR A 201 -10.02 -7.17 -5.17
CA TYR A 201 -10.86 -6.14 -4.56
C TYR A 201 -11.90 -5.61 -5.55
N LYS A 202 -13.03 -5.17 -4.98
CA LYS A 202 -14.16 -4.60 -5.71
C LYS A 202 -14.48 -3.24 -5.13
N GLY A 203 -14.85 -2.30 -6.00
CA GLY A 203 -15.22 -0.95 -5.62
C GLY A 203 -14.43 0.11 -6.39
N PRO A 204 -14.73 1.39 -6.14
CA PRO A 204 -13.93 2.49 -6.65
C PRO A 204 -12.48 2.39 -6.17
N ALA A 205 -11.55 2.55 -7.10
CA ALA A 205 -10.12 2.61 -6.81
C ALA A 205 -9.60 4.02 -7.03
N ARG A 206 -8.59 4.41 -6.26
CA ARG A 206 -7.94 5.72 -6.37
C ARG A 206 -6.44 5.54 -6.50
N ALA A 207 -5.85 6.17 -7.51
CA ALA A 207 -4.42 6.27 -7.66
C ALA A 207 -3.82 7.25 -6.65
N ARG A 208 -2.63 6.90 -6.16
CA ARG A 208 -1.82 7.75 -5.30
C ARG A 208 -0.42 7.86 -5.90
N THR A 209 0.11 9.07 -5.86
CA THR A 209 1.38 9.47 -6.49
C THR A 209 2.34 9.97 -5.41
N MET A 210 3.55 10.34 -5.80
CA MET A 210 4.58 10.99 -5.00
C MET A 210 5.02 10.21 -3.75
N ALA A 211 5.04 8.88 -3.86
CA ALA A 211 5.36 7.98 -2.75
C ALA A 211 4.43 8.18 -1.53
N TYR A 212 3.13 8.37 -1.79
CA TYR A 212 2.11 8.64 -0.76
C TYR A 212 2.15 7.66 0.44
N PHE A 213 2.40 6.37 0.18
CA PHE A 213 2.53 5.32 1.22
C PHE A 213 3.97 5.13 1.70
N GLY A 214 4.87 6.05 1.38
CA GLY A 214 6.31 5.97 1.59
C GLY A 214 7.06 5.40 0.40
N GLU A 215 8.34 5.74 0.32
CA GLU A 215 9.28 5.27 -0.70
C GLU A 215 9.55 3.76 -0.54
N GLY A 216 9.58 3.06 -1.66
CA GLY A 216 9.95 1.66 -1.74
C GLY A 216 11.46 1.44 -1.70
N LYS A 217 11.84 0.19 -1.95
CA LYS A 217 13.24 -0.25 -1.99
C LYS A 217 13.43 -1.21 -3.15
N GLY A 218 14.61 -1.17 -3.76
CA GLY A 218 14.96 -2.05 -4.87
C GLY A 218 14.75 -1.37 -6.23
N PRO A 219 14.55 -2.13 -7.31
CA PRO A 219 14.35 -1.55 -8.64
C PRO A 219 12.96 -0.92 -8.77
N ILE A 220 12.84 0.07 -9.68
CA ILE A 220 11.55 0.52 -10.21
C ILE A 220 11.33 -0.26 -11.51
N HIS A 221 10.32 -1.12 -11.52
CA HIS A 221 10.12 -2.10 -12.58
C HIS A 221 9.34 -1.55 -13.77
N MET A 222 8.42 -0.63 -13.54
CA MET A 222 7.52 -0.11 -14.58
C MET A 222 7.42 1.40 -14.54
N ASP A 223 7.22 1.98 -15.71
CA ASP A 223 7.06 3.41 -15.93
C ASP A 223 6.04 3.65 -17.06
N ASN A 224 5.39 4.82 -17.04
CA ASN A 224 4.39 5.25 -18.01
C ASN A 224 3.26 4.23 -18.20
N VAL A 225 2.79 3.62 -17.11
CA VAL A 225 1.68 2.66 -17.13
C VAL A 225 0.39 3.39 -17.50
N LYS A 226 -0.29 2.91 -18.55
CA LYS A 226 -1.49 3.51 -19.13
C LYS A 226 -2.54 2.44 -19.39
N CYS A 227 -3.28 2.09 -18.36
CA CYS A 227 -4.44 1.22 -18.44
C CYS A 227 -5.69 1.99 -18.93
N THR A 228 -6.56 1.30 -19.67
CA THR A 228 -7.91 1.77 -20.01
C THR A 228 -8.90 1.60 -18.85
N GLY A 229 -8.59 0.73 -17.90
CA GLY A 229 -9.39 0.40 -16.73
C GLY A 229 -10.16 -0.92 -16.86
N ASN A 230 -10.08 -1.60 -18.00
CA ASN A 230 -10.79 -2.86 -18.31
C ASN A 230 -9.86 -4.08 -18.35
N GLU A 231 -8.56 -3.87 -18.28
CA GLU A 231 -7.51 -4.90 -18.33
C GLU A 231 -7.63 -5.92 -17.18
N ARG A 232 -7.28 -7.18 -17.42
CA ARG A 232 -7.37 -8.18 -16.34
C ARG A 232 -6.21 -8.06 -15.36
N SER A 233 -5.06 -7.58 -15.83
CA SER A 233 -3.89 -7.31 -15.01
C SER A 233 -3.06 -6.15 -15.56
N LEU A 234 -2.07 -5.70 -14.78
CA LEU A 234 -1.04 -4.77 -15.24
C LEU A 234 -0.23 -5.27 -16.46
N ALA A 235 -0.18 -6.58 -16.70
CA ALA A 235 0.56 -7.10 -17.85
C ALA A 235 -0.07 -6.64 -19.17
N ASP A 236 -1.39 -6.47 -19.20
CA ASP A 236 -2.15 -6.06 -20.39
C ASP A 236 -2.12 -4.54 -20.63
N CYS A 237 -1.68 -3.75 -19.65
CA CYS A 237 -1.60 -2.29 -19.80
C CYS A 237 -0.38 -1.88 -20.63
N ILE A 238 -0.56 -0.83 -21.44
CA ILE A 238 0.54 -0.16 -22.14
C ILE A 238 1.49 0.42 -21.08
N LYS A 239 2.79 0.20 -21.27
CA LYS A 239 3.85 0.65 -20.37
C LYS A 239 5.16 0.73 -21.15
N GLN A 240 6.12 1.45 -20.60
CA GLN A 240 7.49 1.43 -21.11
C GLN A 240 8.16 0.06 -20.87
N ASP A 241 9.27 -0.20 -21.57
CA ASP A 241 10.09 -1.38 -21.35
C ASP A 241 10.43 -1.55 -19.87
N ILE A 242 10.31 -2.78 -19.37
CA ILE A 242 10.57 -3.09 -17.96
C ILE A 242 11.99 -2.67 -17.56
N GLY A 243 12.10 -1.96 -16.43
CA GLY A 243 13.36 -1.44 -15.91
C GLY A 243 13.88 -0.18 -16.61
N ARG A 244 13.20 0.32 -17.66
CA ARG A 244 13.53 1.59 -18.29
C ARG A 244 12.63 2.69 -17.74
N HIS A 245 13.21 3.56 -16.91
CA HIS A 245 12.54 4.69 -16.27
C HIS A 245 13.53 5.83 -16.00
N ASN A 246 13.04 7.03 -15.72
CA ASN A 246 13.83 8.16 -15.21
C ASN A 246 13.45 8.55 -13.77
N CYS A 247 12.57 7.76 -13.13
CA CYS A 247 12.01 8.06 -11.83
C CYS A 247 12.94 7.72 -10.64
N ARG A 248 12.64 8.32 -9.50
CA ARG A 248 13.18 8.00 -8.17
C ARG A 248 12.07 7.40 -7.30
N HIS A 249 12.42 6.76 -6.17
CA HIS A 249 11.39 6.22 -5.27
C HIS A 249 10.45 7.26 -4.67
N SER A 250 10.80 8.55 -4.73
CA SER A 250 9.90 9.66 -4.39
C SER A 250 8.70 9.80 -5.34
N GLU A 251 8.68 9.04 -6.42
CA GLU A 251 7.67 8.95 -7.48
C GLU A 251 7.02 7.55 -7.48
N ASP A 252 7.17 6.76 -6.41
CA ASP A 252 6.52 5.44 -6.34
C ASP A 252 5.00 5.56 -6.28
N ALA A 253 4.33 4.78 -7.12
CA ALA A 253 2.89 4.72 -7.25
C ALA A 253 2.22 3.89 -6.14
N GLY A 254 1.02 4.30 -5.75
CA GLY A 254 0.18 3.65 -4.75
C GLY A 254 -1.29 3.58 -5.18
N VAL A 255 -2.08 2.78 -4.46
CA VAL A 255 -3.52 2.66 -4.69
C VAL A 255 -4.32 2.57 -3.39
N ILE A 256 -5.59 2.94 -3.47
CA ILE A 256 -6.64 2.65 -2.48
C ILE A 256 -7.76 1.92 -3.20
N CYS A 257 -8.11 0.71 -2.77
CA CYS A 257 -9.02 -0.21 -3.47
C CYS A 257 -10.46 -0.21 -2.96
N ASP A 258 -10.76 0.59 -1.94
CA ASP A 258 -12.11 0.84 -1.43
C ASP A 258 -12.36 2.33 -1.22
N TYR A 259 -12.07 3.11 -2.26
CA TYR A 259 -12.16 4.56 -2.22
C TYR A 259 -13.61 5.05 -2.33
N PHE A 260 -14.34 5.01 -1.21
CA PHE A 260 -15.67 5.62 -1.14
C PHE A 260 -15.55 7.14 -1.02
N GLY A 261 -15.25 7.82 -2.13
CA GLY A 261 -15.48 9.25 -2.25
C GLY A 261 -16.97 9.51 -1.96
N LYS A 262 -17.28 10.45 -1.07
CA LYS A 262 -18.67 10.65 -0.63
C LYS A 262 -19.54 10.96 -1.85
N LYS A 263 -20.52 10.10 -2.14
CA LYS A 263 -21.83 10.59 -2.59
C LYS A 263 -22.30 11.58 -1.54
N ALA A 264 -22.72 12.77 -1.98
CA ALA A 264 -23.37 13.76 -1.14
C ALA A 264 -24.64 13.14 -0.52
N SER A 265 -24.49 12.49 0.64
CA SER A 265 -25.64 12.09 1.44
C SER A 265 -26.12 13.34 2.16
N GLY A 266 -27.21 13.89 1.64
CA GLY A 266 -28.01 14.89 2.32
C GLY A 266 -28.48 14.39 3.70
N ASN A 267 -28.72 15.38 4.56
CA ASN A 267 -29.40 15.32 5.85
C ASN A 267 -29.01 14.19 6.82
N SER A 268 -28.06 14.51 7.69
CA SER A 268 -28.07 14.04 9.08
C SER A 268 -27.98 15.25 10.00
N ASN A 269 -28.92 15.30 10.94
CA ASN A 269 -29.18 16.35 11.93
C ASN A 269 -27.94 17.17 12.34
N LYS A 270 -27.96 18.47 12.00
CA LYS A 270 -27.11 19.51 12.61
C LYS A 270 -27.51 19.71 14.08
N GLY A 271 -27.15 18.75 14.92
CA GLY A 271 -27.11 18.90 16.38
C GLY A 271 -25.71 19.31 16.80
N SER A 272 -25.54 20.57 17.19
CA SER A 272 -24.42 21.17 17.94
C SER A 272 -23.08 20.39 17.99
N LEU A 273 -22.33 20.41 16.89
CA LEU A 273 -20.91 20.01 16.84
C LEU A 273 -19.97 21.13 17.34
N SER A 274 -20.51 22.28 17.77
CA SER A 274 -19.74 23.46 18.15
C SER A 274 -19.10 23.39 19.55
N SER A 275 -19.47 22.41 20.39
CA SER A 275 -18.91 22.24 21.74
C SER A 275 -17.97 21.03 21.90
N VAL A 276 -17.76 20.26 20.84
CA VAL A 276 -17.04 18.99 20.90
C VAL A 276 -15.62 19.16 20.35
N CYS A 277 -14.63 18.97 21.22
CA CYS A 277 -13.20 19.06 20.89
C CYS A 277 -12.46 17.77 21.28
N GLY A 278 -11.26 17.58 20.74
CA GLY A 278 -10.34 16.53 21.16
C GLY A 278 -10.81 15.10 20.84
N LEU A 279 -11.78 14.93 19.95
CA LEU A 279 -12.25 13.60 19.52
C LEU A 279 -11.35 13.01 18.43
N ARG A 280 -10.89 11.77 18.67
CA ARG A 280 -10.07 11.00 17.72
C ARG A 280 -10.81 9.74 17.28
N LEU A 281 -11.52 9.82 16.15
CA LEU A 281 -12.47 8.79 15.69
C LEU A 281 -11.82 7.45 15.25
N LEU A 282 -10.51 7.41 14.98
CA LEU A 282 -9.83 6.26 14.36
C LEU A 282 -9.13 5.30 15.35
N HIS A 283 -9.37 5.41 16.66
CA HIS A 283 -8.54 4.75 17.68
C HIS A 283 -8.64 3.21 17.79
N ARG A 284 -9.48 2.53 16.99
CA ARG A 284 -9.75 1.08 17.18
C ARG A 284 -8.79 0.10 16.49
N ARG A 285 -7.71 0.54 15.82
CA ARG A 285 -6.72 -0.38 15.23
C ARG A 285 -5.29 0.01 15.61
N GLN A 286 -4.79 -0.55 16.72
CA GLN A 286 -3.38 -0.43 17.10
C GLN A 286 -2.50 -1.46 16.38
N LYS A 287 -1.46 -1.00 15.70
CA LYS A 287 -0.15 -1.67 15.70
C LYS A 287 0.85 -0.76 16.43
N ARG A 288 1.32 -1.23 17.59
CA ARG A 288 2.29 -0.57 18.48
C ARG A 288 3.71 -0.78 17.97
N ILE A 289 4.40 0.23 17.46
CA ILE A 289 5.86 0.23 17.24
C ILE A 289 6.40 1.67 17.40
N ILE A 290 7.63 1.81 17.92
CA ILE A 290 8.27 3.01 18.49
C ILE A 290 9.38 3.56 17.59
N GLY A 291 9.47 4.91 17.50
CA GLY A 291 10.35 5.71 16.62
C GLY A 291 9.50 6.32 15.51
N GLY A 292 9.52 7.66 15.34
CA GLY A 292 8.52 8.42 14.55
C GLY A 292 8.03 7.71 13.28
N LYS A 293 6.70 7.62 13.13
CA LYS A 293 6.06 6.89 12.04
C LYS A 293 5.02 7.75 11.35
N ASN A 294 4.70 7.39 10.10
CA ASN A 294 3.52 7.91 9.41
C ASN A 294 2.30 7.79 10.34
N SER A 295 1.61 8.91 10.53
CA SER A 295 0.34 8.94 11.23
C SER A 295 -0.73 8.18 10.44
N LEU A 296 -1.85 7.89 11.08
CA LEU A 296 -3.03 7.43 10.32
C LEU A 296 -3.65 8.65 9.64
N ARG A 297 -4.19 8.46 8.45
CA ARG A 297 -4.96 9.46 7.71
C ARG A 297 -6.17 9.89 8.54
N GLY A 298 -6.32 11.19 8.78
CA GLY A 298 -7.34 11.71 9.70
C GLY A 298 -7.10 11.34 11.18
N GLY A 299 -5.96 10.73 11.50
CA GLY A 299 -5.59 10.31 12.84
C GLY A 299 -5.38 11.49 13.79
N TRP A 300 -5.06 12.67 13.27
CA TRP A 300 -4.89 13.92 14.04
C TRP A 300 -5.69 15.05 13.39
N PRO A 301 -7.02 15.05 13.54
CA PRO A 301 -7.91 15.90 12.74
C PRO A 301 -7.80 17.40 13.05
N TRP A 302 -7.09 17.77 14.11
CA TRP A 302 -6.75 19.15 14.47
C TRP A 302 -5.37 19.59 13.97
N GLN A 303 -4.58 18.69 13.36
CA GLN A 303 -3.30 19.08 12.79
C GLN A 303 -3.54 20.00 11.59
N VAL A 304 -2.79 21.09 11.55
CA VAL A 304 -2.91 22.11 10.52
C VAL A 304 -1.54 22.40 9.90
N SER A 305 -1.54 22.63 8.60
CA SER A 305 -0.37 23.05 7.82
C SER A 305 -0.46 24.56 7.56
N LEU A 306 0.46 25.33 8.14
CA LEU A 306 0.61 26.75 7.85
C LEU A 306 1.59 26.91 6.70
N ARG A 307 1.12 27.48 5.59
CA ARG A 307 1.83 27.52 4.31
C ARG A 307 2.07 28.95 3.86
N LEU A 308 3.18 29.17 3.17
CA LEU A 308 3.44 30.41 2.43
C LEU A 308 2.84 30.30 1.03
N LYS A 309 2.01 31.28 0.65
CA LYS A 309 1.53 31.41 -0.72
C LYS A 309 2.71 31.73 -1.63
N SER A 310 2.80 30.99 -2.73
CA SER A 310 3.79 31.19 -3.80
C SER A 310 3.04 31.34 -5.13
N SER A 311 3.71 31.91 -6.14
CA SER A 311 3.15 32.05 -7.50
C SER A 311 2.91 30.69 -8.18
N TYR A 312 3.54 29.63 -7.70
CA TYR A 312 3.31 28.24 -8.11
C TYR A 312 2.22 27.59 -7.24
N ARG A 313 1.40 26.72 -7.84
CA ARG A 313 0.16 26.16 -7.26
C ARG A 313 0.32 25.44 -5.91
N ASP A 314 1.53 25.04 -5.53
CA ASP A 314 1.81 24.48 -4.21
C ASP A 314 2.59 25.48 -3.35
N GLY A 315 1.89 26.09 -2.38
CA GLY A 315 2.54 26.90 -1.34
C GLY A 315 3.48 26.05 -0.48
N ARG A 316 4.59 26.62 0.01
CA ARG A 316 5.57 25.89 0.83
C ARG A 316 5.10 25.76 2.28
N LEU A 317 5.17 24.55 2.86
CA LEU A 317 4.97 24.35 4.30
C LEU A 317 5.99 25.19 5.09
N LEU A 318 5.48 26.01 6.01
CA LEU A 318 6.29 26.85 6.88
C LEU A 318 6.35 26.30 8.30
N CYS A 319 5.18 26.00 8.86
CA CYS A 319 5.01 25.54 10.24
C CYS A 319 3.82 24.60 10.36
N GLY A 320 3.84 23.76 11.39
CA GLY A 320 2.64 23.13 11.91
C GLY A 320 1.77 24.14 12.68
N ALA A 321 0.51 23.77 12.88
CA ALA A 321 -0.42 24.49 13.72
C ALA A 321 -1.52 23.55 14.23
N THR A 322 -2.38 24.05 15.12
CA THR A 322 -3.46 23.29 15.75
C THR A 322 -4.80 23.99 15.59
N LEU A 323 -5.81 23.31 15.07
CA LEU A 323 -7.18 23.83 14.97
C LEU A 323 -7.83 23.86 16.36
N LEU A 324 -8.27 25.04 16.81
CA LEU A 324 -8.97 25.23 18.09
C LEU A 324 -10.49 25.37 17.93
N SER A 325 -10.92 25.93 16.80
CA SER A 325 -12.33 26.04 16.41
C SER A 325 -12.42 26.13 14.89
N SER A 326 -13.62 26.28 14.33
CA SER A 326 -13.78 26.44 12.87
C SER A 326 -12.95 27.60 12.31
N CYS A 327 -12.73 28.67 13.08
CA CYS A 327 -12.07 29.89 12.59
C CYS A 327 -10.73 30.23 13.26
N TRP A 328 -10.29 29.46 14.25
CA TRP A 328 -9.07 29.79 15.02
C TRP A 328 -8.07 28.65 15.02
N VAL A 329 -6.82 29.00 14.73
CA VAL A 329 -5.67 28.11 14.70
C VAL A 329 -4.58 28.63 15.63
N LEU A 330 -4.01 27.74 16.42
CA LEU A 330 -2.91 27.98 17.35
C LEU A 330 -1.57 27.55 16.74
N THR A 331 -0.56 28.40 16.80
CA THR A 331 0.79 28.11 16.30
C THR A 331 1.86 28.89 17.09
N ALA A 332 3.12 28.79 16.69
CA ALA A 332 4.24 29.51 17.30
C ALA A 332 4.39 30.93 16.70
N ALA A 333 4.84 31.89 17.50
CA ALA A 333 5.08 33.25 17.04
C ALA A 333 6.28 33.34 16.09
N HIS A 334 7.33 32.54 16.32
CA HIS A 334 8.54 32.55 15.51
C HIS A 334 8.30 32.18 14.04
N CYS A 335 7.21 31.47 13.73
CA CYS A 335 6.78 31.17 12.36
C CYS A 335 6.60 32.44 11.51
N PHE A 336 6.24 33.57 12.14
CA PHE A 336 6.01 34.84 11.46
C PHE A 336 7.24 35.78 11.50
N LYS A 337 8.35 35.37 12.13
CA LYS A 337 9.55 36.21 12.30
C LYS A 337 10.20 36.58 10.96
N ARG A 338 10.28 35.63 10.03
CA ARG A 338 11.00 35.80 8.75
C ARG A 338 10.19 36.52 7.67
N TYR A 339 8.89 36.24 7.60
CA TYR A 339 8.02 36.69 6.50
C TYR A 339 6.97 37.73 6.94
N GLY A 340 7.03 38.17 8.21
CA GLY A 340 6.15 39.18 8.79
C GLY A 340 4.73 38.68 9.04
N ASN A 341 3.81 39.60 9.33
CA ASN A 341 2.40 39.31 9.66
C ASN A 341 1.41 39.65 8.52
N SER A 342 1.91 39.80 7.29
CA SER A 342 1.05 40.07 6.13
C SER A 342 0.20 38.85 5.79
N THR A 343 -1.10 38.93 6.05
CA THR A 343 -2.04 37.80 5.89
C THR A 343 -2.11 37.26 4.46
N ARG A 344 -1.84 38.10 3.45
CA ARG A 344 -1.82 37.71 2.04
C ARG A 344 -0.74 36.71 1.70
N ASN A 345 0.32 36.61 2.50
CA ASN A 345 1.43 35.69 2.28
C ASN A 345 1.13 34.28 2.79
N TYR A 346 0.04 34.08 3.53
CA TYR A 346 -0.22 32.85 4.25
C TYR A 346 -1.51 32.18 3.79
N ALA A 347 -1.48 30.86 3.78
CA ALA A 347 -2.63 29.99 3.65
C ALA A 347 -2.57 28.94 4.76
N VAL A 348 -3.74 28.46 5.18
CA VAL A 348 -3.87 27.40 6.16
C VAL A 348 -4.55 26.21 5.49
N ARG A 349 -3.95 25.03 5.59
CA ARG A 349 -4.56 23.79 5.11
C ARG A 349 -4.95 22.89 6.28
N VAL A 350 -6.23 22.54 6.36
CA VAL A 350 -6.79 21.59 7.33
C VAL A 350 -7.04 20.24 6.66
N GLY A 351 -7.02 19.15 7.43
CA GLY A 351 -7.25 17.80 6.90
C GLY A 351 -6.10 17.23 6.05
N ASP A 352 -4.99 17.96 5.97
CA ASP A 352 -3.79 17.58 5.21
C ASP A 352 -3.15 16.33 5.85
N TYR A 353 -2.82 15.37 5.01
CA TYR A 353 -2.05 14.18 5.40
C TYR A 353 -0.74 14.11 4.62
N HIS A 354 -0.81 14.35 3.31
CA HIS A 354 0.35 14.35 2.42
C HIS A 354 0.49 15.72 1.72
N THR A 355 1.52 16.47 2.08
CA THR A 355 1.66 17.90 1.77
C THR A 355 1.67 18.29 0.29
N LEU A 356 1.86 17.31 -0.61
CA LEU A 356 1.88 17.46 -2.07
C LEU A 356 0.71 16.77 -2.80
N VAL A 357 -0.02 15.86 -2.14
CA VAL A 357 -1.07 15.06 -2.78
C VAL A 357 -2.40 15.43 -2.15
N LEU A 358 -3.15 16.29 -2.83
CA LEU A 358 -4.44 16.78 -2.36
C LEU A 358 -5.46 15.66 -2.18
N GLU A 359 -6.29 15.80 -1.15
CA GLU A 359 -7.32 14.83 -0.77
C GLU A 359 -8.70 15.47 -0.63
N GLU A 360 -9.76 14.66 -0.69
CA GLU A 360 -11.15 15.16 -0.61
C GLU A 360 -11.52 15.84 0.71
N PHE A 361 -10.76 15.58 1.77
CA PHE A 361 -11.00 16.15 3.09
C PHE A 361 -10.15 17.40 3.37
N GLU A 362 -9.27 17.76 2.44
CA GLU A 362 -8.39 18.91 2.57
C GLU A 362 -9.11 20.19 2.16
N GLU A 363 -8.96 21.21 2.99
CA GLU A 363 -9.48 22.55 2.71
C GLU A 363 -8.34 23.55 2.91
N GLU A 364 -8.02 24.31 1.87
CA GLU A 364 -7.07 25.42 1.95
C GLU A 364 -7.83 26.75 2.13
N ILE A 365 -7.57 27.41 3.25
CA ILE A 365 -8.31 28.57 3.73
C ILE A 365 -7.36 29.76 3.83
N GLY A 366 -7.83 30.93 3.38
CA GLY A 366 -7.10 32.19 3.53
C GLY A 366 -6.96 32.62 4.98
N VAL A 367 -5.97 33.47 5.27
CA VAL A 367 -5.79 34.05 6.60
C VAL A 367 -6.46 35.42 6.66
N GLN A 368 -7.33 35.63 7.65
CA GLN A 368 -7.97 36.92 7.92
C GLN A 368 -7.12 37.79 8.85
N GLN A 369 -6.55 37.20 9.91
CA GLN A 369 -5.80 37.94 10.93
C GLN A 369 -4.72 37.05 11.56
N ILE A 370 -3.57 37.64 11.87
CA ILE A 370 -2.49 37.00 12.64
C ILE A 370 -2.28 37.81 13.91
N VAL A 371 -2.38 37.16 15.07
CA VAL A 371 -2.23 37.77 16.40
C VAL A 371 -1.04 37.12 17.10
N ILE A 372 0.10 37.81 17.05
CA ILE A 372 1.31 37.42 17.78
C ILE A 372 1.20 37.95 19.22
N HIS A 373 1.63 37.16 20.21
CA HIS A 373 1.65 37.63 21.59
C HIS A 373 2.55 38.88 21.74
N ARG A 374 2.04 39.92 22.40
CA ARG A 374 2.72 41.24 22.50
C ARG A 374 4.11 41.16 23.15
N ASP A 375 4.24 40.28 24.14
CA ASP A 375 5.50 40.07 24.87
C ASP A 375 6.46 39.05 24.20
N TYR A 376 6.19 38.63 22.95
CA TYR A 376 7.06 37.70 22.24
C TYR A 376 8.47 38.27 22.07
N ARG A 377 9.47 37.52 22.56
CA ARG A 377 10.89 37.89 22.50
C ARG A 377 11.65 36.96 21.55
N PRO A 378 12.04 37.41 20.34
CA PRO A 378 12.65 36.56 19.33
C PRO A 378 14.03 35.97 19.68
N ASP A 379 14.73 36.50 20.68
CA ASP A 379 16.08 36.05 21.07
C ASP A 379 16.02 34.94 22.14
N SER A 380 15.07 35.03 23.06
CA SER A 380 14.84 34.02 24.09
C SER A 380 13.79 32.97 23.71
N SER A 381 13.06 33.19 22.61
CA SER A 381 11.86 32.42 22.23
C SER A 381 10.84 32.34 23.38
N ASP A 382 10.79 33.36 24.23
CA ASP A 382 9.80 33.44 25.31
C ASP A 382 8.52 34.07 24.75
N TYR A 383 7.37 33.66 25.28
CA TYR A 383 6.04 34.02 24.72
C TYR A 383 5.87 33.60 23.25
N ASP A 384 6.47 32.49 22.84
CA ASP A 384 6.42 31.98 21.47
C ASP A 384 5.08 31.32 21.15
N ILE A 385 4.05 32.14 21.00
CA ILE A 385 2.67 31.73 20.71
C ILE A 385 1.97 32.77 19.83
N ALA A 386 1.21 32.29 18.86
CA ALA A 386 0.41 33.11 17.97
C ALA A 386 -0.93 32.43 17.64
N LEU A 387 -1.92 33.27 17.34
CA LEU A 387 -3.23 32.84 16.87
C LEU A 387 -3.45 33.33 15.44
N VAL A 388 -4.02 32.46 14.61
CA VAL A 388 -4.36 32.75 13.22
C VAL A 388 -5.87 32.61 13.07
N ARG A 389 -6.53 33.69 12.65
CA ARG A 389 -7.95 33.69 12.29
C ARG A 389 -8.10 33.35 10.81
N LEU A 390 -8.89 32.34 10.52
CA LEU A 390 -9.17 31.88 9.16
C LEU A 390 -10.20 32.79 8.50
N GLN A 391 -10.11 32.90 7.17
CA GLN A 391 -11.08 33.63 6.36
C GLN A 391 -12.36 32.80 6.23
N GLY A 392 -13.51 33.42 6.53
CA GLY A 392 -14.82 32.80 6.40
C GLY A 392 -15.92 33.64 7.06
N PRO A 393 -17.20 33.33 6.81
CA PRO A 393 -18.32 33.88 7.55
C PRO A 393 -18.21 33.56 9.05
N GLU A 394 -18.86 34.38 9.90
CA GLU A 394 -18.75 34.26 11.36
C GLU A 394 -19.02 32.81 11.84
N GLU A 395 -18.01 32.23 12.49
CA GLU A 395 -17.95 30.85 13.03
C GLU A 395 -18.01 29.69 12.02
N GLN A 396 -17.98 29.97 10.71
CA GLN A 396 -18.02 28.94 9.66
C GLN A 396 -16.86 29.14 8.67
N CYS A 397 -15.62 28.95 9.14
CA CYS A 397 -14.44 29.07 8.29
C CYS A 397 -13.97 27.70 7.78
N ALA A 398 -13.56 26.79 8.67
CA ALA A 398 -13.21 25.41 8.32
C ALA A 398 -14.40 24.47 8.47
N ARG A 399 -14.60 23.58 7.50
CA ARG A 399 -15.68 22.59 7.52
C ARG A 399 -15.28 21.35 8.32
N PHE A 400 -15.97 21.10 9.42
CA PHE A 400 -15.70 19.92 10.24
C PHE A 400 -16.08 18.62 9.51
N SER A 401 -15.21 17.62 9.66
CA SER A 401 -15.34 16.29 9.07
C SER A 401 -14.66 15.26 9.98
N SER A 402 -14.62 13.98 9.59
CA SER A 402 -13.85 12.98 10.34
C SER A 402 -12.33 13.24 10.35
N HIS A 403 -11.84 14.10 9.44
CA HIS A 403 -10.42 14.45 9.29
C HIS A 403 -10.13 15.90 9.71
N VAL A 404 -11.17 16.67 10.05
CA VAL A 404 -11.07 18.08 10.45
C VAL A 404 -11.93 18.31 11.69
N LEU A 405 -11.31 18.33 12.86
CA LEU A 405 -11.95 18.52 14.16
C LEU A 405 -11.04 19.35 15.07
N PRO A 406 -11.58 20.18 15.98
CA PRO A 406 -10.76 21.00 16.87
C PRO A 406 -10.14 20.19 18.01
N ALA A 407 -8.94 20.59 18.45
CA ALA A 407 -8.32 20.09 19.68
C ALA A 407 -8.87 20.82 20.91
N CYS A 408 -8.90 20.16 22.07
CA CYS A 408 -9.31 20.84 23.30
C CYS A 408 -8.18 21.70 23.86
N LEU A 409 -8.54 22.88 24.39
CA LEU A 409 -7.64 23.67 25.21
C LEU A 409 -7.51 23.08 26.63
N PRO A 410 -6.33 23.20 27.26
CA PRO A 410 -6.18 22.89 28.67
C PRO A 410 -6.91 23.93 29.52
N LEU A 411 -7.25 23.58 30.75
CA LEU A 411 -7.67 24.52 31.77
C LEU A 411 -6.48 25.43 32.14
N TRP A 412 -6.80 26.60 32.68
CA TRP A 412 -5.77 27.52 33.18
C TRP A 412 -4.90 26.83 34.23
N ARG A 413 -3.58 26.82 33.99
CA ARG A 413 -2.57 26.17 34.84
C ARG A 413 -2.73 24.64 35.00
N GLU A 414 -3.54 23.98 34.17
CA GLU A 414 -3.63 22.53 34.13
C GLU A 414 -2.26 21.89 33.89
N ARG A 415 -2.02 20.74 34.52
CA ARG A 415 -0.83 19.95 34.30
C ARG A 415 -1.23 18.61 33.66
N PRO A 416 -0.55 18.17 32.60
CA PRO A 416 -0.77 16.85 32.03
C PRO A 416 -0.37 15.77 33.04
N GLN A 417 -1.03 14.61 32.97
CA GLN A 417 -0.63 13.44 33.75
C GLN A 417 0.79 13.01 33.33
N LYS A 418 1.66 12.75 34.31
CA LYS A 418 3.09 12.47 34.09
C LYS A 418 3.38 11.04 33.63
N THR A 419 2.50 10.44 32.84
CA THR A 419 2.67 9.09 32.30
C THR A 419 3.11 9.19 30.84
N ALA A 420 4.26 8.59 30.51
CA ALA A 420 4.89 8.66 29.18
C ALA A 420 4.03 8.11 28.03
N SER A 421 2.95 7.38 28.34
CA SER A 421 2.10 6.67 27.38
C SER A 421 1.03 7.53 26.68
N ASN A 422 0.83 8.79 27.08
CA ASN A 422 -0.37 9.54 26.71
C ASN A 422 -0.12 10.80 25.85
N CYS A 423 1.14 11.16 25.59
CA CYS A 423 1.47 12.39 24.86
C CYS A 423 2.13 12.10 23.50
N TYR A 424 1.74 12.89 22.50
CA TYR A 424 2.19 12.77 21.12
C TYR A 424 2.51 14.14 20.54
N ILE A 425 3.53 14.17 19.69
CA ILE A 425 3.82 15.28 18.78
C ILE A 425 3.52 14.86 17.36
N THR A 426 3.09 15.82 16.54
CA THR A 426 2.75 15.60 15.14
C THR A 426 3.24 16.75 14.27
N GLY A 427 3.65 16.41 13.05
CA GLY A 427 4.13 17.39 12.09
C GLY A 427 4.77 16.77 10.86
N TRP A 428 5.20 17.63 9.94
CA TRP A 428 5.84 17.29 8.66
C TRP A 428 7.30 17.74 8.65
N GLY A 429 7.88 17.95 9.83
CA GLY A 429 9.26 18.38 10.00
C GLY A 429 10.27 17.37 9.49
N ASP A 430 11.52 17.78 9.54
CA ASP A 430 12.66 17.00 9.09
C ASP A 430 12.85 15.73 9.93
N THR A 431 12.96 14.60 9.25
CA THR A 431 13.16 13.26 9.85
C THR A 431 14.64 12.89 9.98
N GLY A 432 15.56 13.83 9.74
CA GLY A 432 17.01 13.64 9.76
C GLY A 432 17.63 13.37 8.38
N ARG A 433 16.84 13.46 7.31
CA ARG A 433 17.26 13.31 5.90
C ARG A 433 16.61 14.38 5.02
N ALA A 434 15.32 14.60 5.21
CA ALA A 434 14.51 15.61 4.55
C ALA A 434 13.21 15.87 5.33
N TYR A 435 12.52 16.96 5.00
CA TYR A 435 11.14 17.22 5.42
C TYR A 435 10.23 16.07 5.01
N SER A 436 9.41 15.60 5.95
CA SER A 436 8.46 14.53 5.66
C SER A 436 7.29 15.05 4.84
N ARG A 437 6.99 14.40 3.71
CA ARG A 437 5.79 14.73 2.92
C ARG A 437 4.51 14.27 3.61
N THR A 438 4.58 13.14 4.32
CA THR A 438 3.48 12.52 5.05
C THR A 438 3.49 12.95 6.52
N LEU A 439 2.32 13.18 7.11
CA LEU A 439 2.20 13.60 8.51
C LEU A 439 2.80 12.54 9.44
N GLN A 440 3.81 12.92 10.22
CA GLN A 440 4.44 12.07 11.21
C GLN A 440 3.76 12.20 12.57
N GLN A 441 3.82 11.13 13.35
CA GLN A 441 3.47 11.14 14.76
C GLN A 441 4.54 10.44 15.59
N ALA A 442 4.77 10.92 16.81
CA ALA A 442 5.67 10.27 17.73
C ALA A 442 5.22 10.44 19.18
N ALA A 443 5.27 9.34 19.94
CA ALA A 443 5.01 9.37 21.37
C ALA A 443 6.21 9.97 22.10
N ILE A 444 5.97 10.94 22.99
CA ILE A 444 7.03 11.68 23.66
C ILE A 444 6.74 11.83 25.16
N PRO A 445 7.69 11.47 26.05
CA PRO A 445 7.50 11.68 27.47
C PRO A 445 7.73 13.14 27.84
N LEU A 446 6.90 13.66 28.73
CA LEU A 446 7.11 14.96 29.35
C LEU A 446 8.19 14.88 30.41
N LEU A 447 9.12 15.83 30.39
CA LEU A 447 10.23 15.90 31.33
C LEU A 447 9.92 16.83 32.50
N PRO A 448 10.46 16.55 33.70
CA PRO A 448 10.34 17.44 34.84
C PRO A 448 10.94 18.82 34.56
N LYS A 449 10.26 19.88 34.99
CA LYS A 449 10.70 21.28 34.82
C LYS A 449 12.15 21.51 35.27
N ARG A 450 12.50 21.00 36.46
CA ARG A 450 13.83 21.16 37.08
C ARG A 450 14.96 20.70 36.16
N LEU A 451 14.75 19.58 35.46
CA LEU A 451 15.74 19.02 34.56
C LEU A 451 16.06 19.96 33.39
N CYS A 452 15.04 20.64 32.87
CA CYS A 452 15.22 21.56 31.75
C CYS A 452 15.64 22.96 32.22
N GLU A 453 15.30 23.36 33.44
CA GLU A 453 15.86 24.55 34.09
C GLU A 453 17.38 24.41 34.33
N GLU A 454 17.83 23.27 34.86
CA GLU A 454 19.26 22.99 35.05
C GLU A 454 20.02 22.98 33.72
N ARG A 455 19.42 22.40 32.68
CA ARG A 455 20.03 22.25 31.36
C ARG A 455 20.08 23.55 30.56
N TYR A 456 18.97 24.26 30.46
CA TYR A 456 18.82 25.44 29.61
C TYR A 456 19.03 26.76 30.37
N LYS A 457 19.19 26.70 31.70
CA LYS A 457 19.46 27.84 32.58
C LYS A 457 18.47 28.98 32.31
N GLY A 458 18.94 30.22 32.26
CA GLY A 458 18.10 31.43 32.10
C GLY A 458 17.28 31.51 30.81
N ARG A 459 17.46 30.58 29.83
CA ARG A 459 16.62 30.56 28.62
C ARG A 459 15.30 29.81 28.81
N PHE A 460 15.19 28.94 29.81
CA PHE A 460 13.98 28.17 30.07
C PHE A 460 13.11 28.85 31.12
N THR A 461 11.89 29.22 30.74
CA THR A 461 10.99 30.02 31.59
C THR A 461 9.82 29.19 32.14
N GLY A 462 9.08 29.75 33.10
CA GLY A 462 7.87 29.12 33.63
C GLY A 462 6.72 28.93 32.62
N ARG A 463 6.84 29.55 31.43
CA ARG A 463 5.89 29.49 30.32
C ARG A 463 6.27 28.43 29.28
N MET A 464 7.33 27.65 29.54
CA MET A 464 7.79 26.58 28.67
C MET A 464 7.54 25.20 29.33
N LEU A 465 7.45 24.17 28.50
CA LEU A 465 7.52 22.77 28.90
C LEU A 465 8.58 22.05 28.05
N CYS A 466 8.96 20.88 28.53
CA CYS A 466 10.06 20.13 28.00
C CYS A 466 9.60 18.69 27.78
N ALA A 467 9.88 18.13 26.61
CA ALA A 467 9.51 16.77 26.27
C ALA A 467 10.63 16.13 25.44
N GLY A 468 10.87 14.84 25.63
CA GLY A 468 11.92 14.15 24.90
C GLY A 468 12.41 12.91 25.62
N ASN A 469 12.96 11.97 24.86
CA ASN A 469 13.49 10.74 25.42
C ASN A 469 14.98 10.89 25.76
N LEU A 470 15.35 10.69 27.02
CA LEU A 470 16.73 10.77 27.50
C LEU A 470 17.45 9.40 27.51
N ARG A 471 16.74 8.31 27.20
CA ARG A 471 17.32 6.95 27.18
C ARG A 471 17.65 6.51 25.76
N GLU A 472 18.84 5.92 25.59
CA GLU A 472 19.69 5.98 24.39
C GLU A 472 19.28 5.16 23.15
N HIS A 473 18.11 4.52 23.06
CA HIS A 473 17.88 3.52 21.99
C HIS A 473 16.75 3.82 21.00
N LYS A 474 15.86 4.79 21.26
CA LYS A 474 14.85 5.27 20.30
C LYS A 474 14.56 6.75 20.53
N ARG A 475 15.25 7.61 19.77
CA ARG A 475 15.19 9.07 19.92
C ARG A 475 13.99 9.60 19.16
N VAL A 476 13.15 10.35 19.85
CA VAL A 476 12.00 11.06 19.32
C VAL A 476 12.14 12.50 19.76
N ASP A 477 12.20 13.41 18.80
CA ASP A 477 12.31 14.84 19.01
C ASP A 477 11.57 15.56 17.86
N SER A 478 11.10 16.78 18.11
CA SER A 478 10.56 17.65 17.05
C SER A 478 11.70 18.35 16.32
N CYS A 479 11.59 18.53 15.01
CA CYS A 479 12.63 19.14 14.18
C CYS A 479 12.14 20.37 13.41
N GLN A 480 13.01 20.95 12.58
CA GLN A 480 12.67 22.02 11.65
C GLN A 480 11.45 21.63 10.81
N GLY A 481 10.43 22.48 10.76
CA GLY A 481 9.16 22.21 10.08
C GLY A 481 8.05 21.65 10.98
N ASP A 482 8.37 21.15 12.17
CA ASP A 482 7.36 20.82 13.21
C ASP A 482 7.00 22.04 14.08
N SER A 483 7.74 23.13 13.93
CA SER A 483 7.49 24.43 14.58
C SER A 483 6.02 24.83 14.52
N GLY A 484 5.46 25.25 15.65
CA GLY A 484 4.04 25.58 15.75
C GLY A 484 3.08 24.39 15.83
N GLY A 485 3.55 23.17 15.55
CA GLY A 485 2.79 21.94 15.70
C GLY A 485 2.42 21.63 17.15
N PRO A 486 1.40 20.79 17.38
CA PRO A 486 0.92 20.48 18.72
C PRO A 486 1.77 19.43 19.44
N LEU A 487 1.93 19.63 20.76
CA LEU A 487 2.14 18.56 21.72
C LEU A 487 0.80 18.26 22.41
N MET A 488 0.23 17.11 22.04
CA MET A 488 -1.08 16.64 22.50
C MET A 488 -0.91 15.66 23.64
N CYS A 489 -1.77 15.71 24.65
CA CYS A 489 -1.90 14.62 25.61
C CYS A 489 -3.36 14.23 25.81
N GLU A 490 -3.60 12.95 26.03
CA GLU A 490 -4.91 12.40 26.34
C GLU A 490 -5.30 12.72 27.79
N ARG A 491 -6.48 13.34 27.97
CA ARG A 491 -7.11 13.57 29.28
C ARG A 491 -7.96 12.34 29.65
N PRO A 492 -8.01 11.93 30.93
CA PRO A 492 -8.93 10.88 31.39
C PRO A 492 -10.38 11.22 30.96
N GLY A 493 -10.99 10.34 30.16
CA GLY A 493 -12.25 10.62 29.44
C GLY A 493 -12.13 10.79 27.92
N GLU A 494 -11.02 10.32 27.31
CA GLU A 494 -10.76 10.21 25.85
C GLU A 494 -10.60 11.52 25.04
N SER A 495 -10.65 12.69 25.67
CA SER A 495 -10.39 13.96 24.96
C SER A 495 -8.91 14.28 24.83
N TRP A 496 -8.47 14.63 23.63
CA TRP A 496 -7.11 15.10 23.34
C TRP A 496 -6.96 16.61 23.55
N VAL A 497 -5.94 17.00 24.31
CA VAL A 497 -5.73 18.37 24.78
C VAL A 497 -4.37 18.91 24.33
N VAL A 498 -4.33 20.18 23.91
CA VAL A 498 -3.10 20.89 23.50
C VAL A 498 -2.33 21.48 24.66
N TYR A 499 -1.38 20.72 25.20
CA TYR A 499 -0.54 21.19 26.31
C TYR A 499 0.67 22.00 25.83
N GLY A 500 1.16 21.75 24.62
CA GLY A 500 2.34 22.42 24.08
C GLY A 500 2.22 22.82 22.61
N VAL A 501 3.01 23.83 22.24
CA VAL A 501 3.26 24.24 20.86
C VAL A 501 4.76 24.15 20.61
N THR A 502 5.20 23.43 19.57
CA THR A 502 6.62 23.24 19.23
C THR A 502 7.29 24.60 19.02
N SER A 503 8.35 24.87 19.80
CA SER A 503 8.99 26.19 19.84
C SER A 503 10.46 26.13 19.42
N TRP A 504 11.34 25.50 20.21
CA TRP A 504 12.77 25.45 19.92
C TRP A 504 13.48 24.23 20.54
N GLY A 505 14.71 23.97 20.12
CA GLY A 505 15.60 22.93 20.65
C GLY A 505 17.03 23.11 20.15
N TYR A 506 18.01 22.49 20.81
CA TYR A 506 19.40 22.51 20.34
C TYR A 506 19.64 21.36 19.35
N GLY A 507 19.37 21.64 18.07
CA GLY A 507 19.39 20.63 17.01
C GLY A 507 18.18 19.69 17.11
N CYS A 508 18.14 18.68 16.24
CA CYS A 508 17.09 17.67 16.23
C CYS A 508 17.64 16.33 16.69
N GLY A 509 17.10 15.75 17.75
CA GLY A 509 17.51 14.43 18.25
C GLY A 509 18.94 14.37 18.77
N VAL A 510 19.52 15.52 19.13
CA VAL A 510 20.86 15.62 19.73
C VAL A 510 20.83 15.00 21.12
N LYS A 511 21.89 14.23 21.45
CA LYS A 511 22.02 13.58 22.75
C LYS A 511 21.88 14.64 23.86
N ASP A 512 20.96 14.36 24.78
CA ASP A 512 20.66 15.19 25.93
C ASP A 512 20.06 16.59 25.63
N SER A 513 19.47 16.84 24.45
CA SER A 513 18.80 18.12 24.15
C SER A 513 17.30 17.91 23.92
N PRO A 514 16.45 17.87 24.97
CA PRO A 514 15.01 17.68 24.79
C PRO A 514 14.33 18.90 24.15
N GLY A 515 13.36 18.66 23.27
CA GLY A 515 12.53 19.71 22.68
C GLY A 515 11.83 20.59 23.72
N VAL A 516 11.80 21.89 23.44
CA VAL A 516 11.12 22.90 24.25
C VAL A 516 9.87 23.38 23.54
N TYR A 517 8.75 23.35 24.26
CA TYR A 517 7.44 23.73 23.75
C TYR A 517 6.86 24.86 24.59
N THR A 518 6.09 25.74 23.96
CA THR A 518 5.34 26.78 24.67
C THR A 518 4.20 26.15 25.45
N LYS A 519 4.09 26.46 26.75
CA LYS A 519 3.09 25.90 27.67
C LYS A 519 1.74 26.57 27.53
N VAL A 520 0.87 25.95 26.74
CA VAL A 520 -0.44 26.51 26.38
C VAL A 520 -1.31 26.83 27.60
N SER A 521 -1.27 26.01 28.65
CA SER A 521 -2.03 26.25 29.88
C SER A 521 -1.70 27.59 30.57
N ALA A 522 -0.53 28.19 30.27
CA ALA A 522 -0.11 29.50 30.78
C ALA A 522 -0.62 30.67 29.92
N PHE A 523 -1.22 30.38 28.75
CA PHE A 523 -1.73 31.36 27.80
C PHE A 523 -3.25 31.27 27.60
N VAL A 524 -3.95 30.36 28.27
CA VAL A 524 -5.40 30.16 28.10
C VAL A 524 -6.24 31.45 28.22
N PRO A 525 -6.05 32.35 29.20
CA PRO A 525 -6.77 33.62 29.30
C PRO A 525 -6.45 34.54 28.13
N TRP A 526 -5.19 34.58 27.67
CA TRP A 526 -4.84 35.32 26.47
C TRP A 526 -5.55 34.74 25.24
N ILE A 527 -5.51 33.42 25.06
CA ILE A 527 -6.21 32.73 23.97
C ILE A 527 -7.70 33.08 24.00
N LYS A 528 -8.37 32.87 25.13
CA LYS A 528 -9.80 33.19 25.28
C LYS A 528 -10.12 34.66 25.06
N SER A 529 -9.25 35.58 25.49
CA SER A 529 -9.46 37.01 25.28
C SER A 529 -9.44 37.40 23.80
N VAL A 530 -8.64 36.70 22.99
CA VAL A 530 -8.50 36.95 21.55
C VAL A 530 -9.57 36.20 20.77
N THR A 531 -9.80 34.92 21.08
CA THR A 531 -10.68 34.05 20.29
C THR A 531 -12.14 34.09 20.71
N LYS A 532 -12.44 34.55 21.92
CA LYS A 532 -13.76 34.48 22.58
C LYS A 532 -14.30 33.04 22.71
N LEU A 533 -13.41 32.07 22.90
CA LEU A 533 -13.72 30.64 23.07
C LEU A 533 -13.89 30.22 24.55
#